data_AF-A0A820PKC5-F1
#
_entry.id   AF-A0A820PKC5-F1
#
_cell.length_a   1.000
_cell.length_b   1.000
_cell.length_c   1.000
_cell.angle_alpha   90.00
_cell.angle_beta   90.00
_cell.angle_gamma   90.00
#
_symmetry.space_group_name_H-M   'P 1'
#
loop_
_entity.id
_entity.type
_entity.pdbx_description
1 polymer ?
#
loop_
_entity_poly.entity_id
_entity_poly.type
_entity_poly.pdbx_seq_one_letter_code
_entity_poly.pdbx_strand_id
1 'polypeptide(L)'
;KKNLHFLLLFKREQQVCKARLPEEPSETEKNTTRLKIRLPDDEGILMRRFRINDTLQILFDYLTSQGRMSGEYKLLSTYPKRDLTTLNRSDTYERI
;
A
#
# COMPACT_ATOMS: atom_id res chain seq x y z
N LYS A 1 0.00 -15.14 20.46
CA LYS A 1 -1.43 -15.15 20.03
C LYS A 1 -1.95 -13.72 20.07
N LYS A 2 -2.42 -13.16 18.94
CA LYS A 2 -2.97 -11.78 18.89
C LYS A 2 -4.26 -11.73 19.74
N ASN A 3 -4.40 -10.74 20.64
CA ASN A 3 -5.57 -10.58 21.53
C ASN A 3 -6.74 -9.92 20.79
N LEU A 4 -7.99 -10.14 21.24
CA LEU A 4 -9.20 -9.52 20.69
C LEU A 4 -9.10 -7.99 20.57
N HIS A 5 -8.50 -7.31 21.55
CA HIS A 5 -8.31 -5.86 21.50
C HIS A 5 -7.45 -5.44 20.30
N PHE A 6 -6.37 -6.16 20.03
CA PHE A 6 -5.50 -5.92 18.88
C PHE A 6 -6.24 -6.10 17.56
N LEU A 7 -7.06 -7.15 17.44
CA LEU A 7 -7.85 -7.40 16.24
C LEU A 7 -8.90 -6.30 15.99
N LEU A 8 -9.52 -5.78 17.05
CA LEU A 8 -10.49 -4.68 16.96
C LEU A 8 -9.82 -3.37 16.55
N LEU A 9 -8.68 -3.03 17.15
CA LEU A 9 -7.89 -1.86 16.76
C LEU A 9 -7.45 -1.95 15.30
N PHE A 10 -6.96 -3.12 14.88
CA PHE A 10 -6.55 -3.31 13.51
C PHE A 10 -7.71 -3.14 12.53
N LYS A 11 -8.88 -3.76 12.80
CA LYS A 11 -10.06 -3.59 11.93
C LYS A 11 -10.49 -2.13 11.81
N ARG A 12 -10.36 -1.34 12.88
CA ARG A 12 -10.63 0.11 12.81
C ARG A 12 -9.64 0.83 11.91
N GLU A 13 -8.35 0.53 12.04
CA GLU A 13 -7.31 1.11 11.19
C GLU A 13 -7.54 0.78 9.71
N GLN A 14 -7.89 -0.47 9.39
CA GLN A 14 -8.24 -0.86 8.02
C GLN A 14 -9.38 -0.01 7.44
N GLN A 15 -10.44 0.23 8.22
CA GLN A 15 -11.58 1.04 7.80
C GLN A 15 -11.19 2.51 7.58
N VAL A 16 -10.36 3.07 8.47
CA VAL A 16 -9.85 4.45 8.35
C VAL A 16 -9.00 4.60 7.09
N CYS A 17 -8.05 3.70 6.85
CA CYS A 17 -7.23 3.73 5.65
C CYS A 17 -8.11 3.57 4.40
N LYS A 18 -9.06 2.63 4.40
CA LYS A 18 -9.99 2.44 3.28
C LYS A 18 -10.80 3.69 2.95
N ALA A 19 -11.25 4.44 3.96
CA ALA A 19 -12.00 5.68 3.77
C ALA A 19 -11.14 6.85 3.25
N ARG A 20 -9.82 6.82 3.47
CA ARG A 20 -8.88 7.83 2.99
C ARG A 20 -8.36 7.56 1.58
N LEU A 21 -8.53 6.34 1.07
CA LEU A 21 -8.05 6.00 -0.25
C LEU A 21 -8.78 6.82 -1.31
N PRO A 22 -8.04 7.50 -2.21
CA PRO A 22 -8.66 8.08 -3.38
C PRO A 22 -9.20 6.99 -4.29
N GLU A 23 -10.13 7.37 -5.16
CA GLU A 23 -10.60 6.49 -6.22
C GLU A 23 -9.41 6.02 -7.09
N GLU A 24 -9.46 4.75 -7.45
CA GLU A 24 -8.45 4.16 -8.31
C GLU A 24 -8.50 4.83 -9.69
N PRO A 25 -7.37 5.32 -10.22
CA PRO A 25 -7.31 5.91 -11.54
C PRO A 25 -7.84 4.96 -12.61
N SER A 26 -8.46 5.52 -13.65
CA SER A 26 -8.90 4.73 -14.80
C SER A 26 -7.71 4.25 -15.63
N GLU A 27 -7.92 3.28 -16.51
CA GLU A 27 -6.88 2.81 -17.43
C GLU A 27 -6.51 3.85 -18.51
N THR A 28 -7.42 4.78 -18.80
CA THR A 28 -7.22 5.84 -19.80
C THR A 28 -6.66 7.13 -19.18
N GLU A 29 -6.59 7.22 -17.86
CA GLU A 29 -6.05 8.38 -17.15
C GLU A 29 -4.53 8.47 -17.35
N LYS A 30 -4.05 9.63 -17.81
CA LYS A 30 -2.63 9.90 -18.02
C LYS A 30 -1.88 10.03 -16.69
N ASN A 31 -0.57 9.84 -16.72
CA ASN A 31 0.31 9.96 -15.56
C ASN A 31 -0.07 9.02 -14.41
N THR A 32 -0.42 7.78 -14.77
CA THR A 32 -0.70 6.71 -13.83
C THR A 32 0.37 5.62 -13.91
N THR A 33 0.60 4.96 -12.78
CA THR A 33 1.44 3.77 -12.69
C THR A 33 0.65 2.63 -12.10
N ARG A 34 0.91 1.41 -12.55
CA ARG A 34 0.26 0.20 -12.03
C ARG A 34 1.27 -0.58 -11.20
N LEU A 35 0.99 -0.73 -9.91
CA LEU A 35 1.82 -1.55 -9.02
C LEU A 35 1.25 -2.96 -8.93
N LYS A 36 2.16 -3.94 -9.00
CA LYS A 36 1.88 -5.34 -8.69
C LYS A 36 2.67 -5.71 -7.44
N ILE A 37 1.95 -5.99 -6.36
CA ILE A 37 2.52 -6.28 -5.05
C ILE A 37 2.34 -7.78 -4.81
N ARG A 38 3.45 -8.51 -4.78
CA ARG A 38 3.44 -9.93 -4.45
C ARG A 38 3.37 -10.08 -2.93
N LEU A 39 2.38 -10.83 -2.46
CA LEU A 39 2.26 -11.19 -1.06
C LEU A 39 3.09 -12.45 -0.75
N PRO A 40 3.55 -12.61 0.50
CA PRO A 40 4.20 -13.85 0.93
C PRO A 40 3.22 -15.03 0.96
N ASP A 41 3.77 -16.24 1.13
CA ASP A 41 3.03 -17.48 1.47
C ASP A 41 1.87 -17.83 0.53
N ASP A 42 2.08 -17.67 -0.78
CA ASP A 42 1.10 -17.96 -1.84
C ASP A 42 -0.25 -17.21 -1.68
N GLU A 43 -0.29 -16.14 -0.87
CA GLU A 43 -1.47 -15.29 -0.68
C GLU A 43 -1.86 -14.49 -1.95
N GLY A 44 -1.04 -14.56 -3.00
CA GLY A 44 -1.32 -14.03 -4.31
C GLY A 44 -0.71 -12.66 -4.58
N ILE A 45 -1.36 -11.89 -5.45
CA ILE A 45 -0.86 -10.61 -5.96
C ILE A 45 -1.95 -9.56 -5.81
N LEU A 46 -1.62 -8.44 -5.17
CA LEU A 46 -2.43 -7.24 -5.18
C LEU A 46 -2.04 -6.35 -6.36
N MET A 47 -3.02 -5.75 -7.01
CA MET A 47 -2.80 -4.87 -8.15
C MET A 47 -3.67 -3.64 -8.02
N ARG A 48 -3.07 -2.46 -8.18
CA ARG A 48 -3.76 -1.18 -8.13
C ARG A 48 -3.03 -0.13 -8.95
N ARG A 49 -3.77 0.75 -9.60
CA ARG A 49 -3.25 1.98 -10.24
C ARG A 49 -3.11 3.11 -9.22
N PHE A 50 -2.09 3.93 -9.43
CA PHE A 50 -1.80 5.12 -8.64
C PHE A 50 -1.44 6.26 -9.59
N ARG A 51 -1.72 7.49 -9.20
CA ARG A 51 -1.26 8.67 -9.94
C ARG A 51 0.22 8.87 -9.63
N ILE A 52 1.01 9.37 -10.59
CA ILE A 52 2.45 9.63 -10.37
C ILE A 52 2.68 10.62 -9.21
N ASN A 53 1.73 11.54 -9.00
CA ASN A 53 1.77 12.54 -7.94
C ASN A 53 1.18 12.04 -6.61
N ASP A 54 0.63 10.82 -6.57
CA ASP A 54 0.22 10.20 -5.31
C ASP A 54 1.45 9.95 -4.44
N THR A 55 1.27 10.08 -3.13
CA THR A 55 2.33 9.82 -2.15
C THR A 55 2.38 8.34 -1.78
N LEU A 56 3.53 7.90 -1.28
CA LEU A 56 3.70 6.55 -0.71
C LEU A 56 2.72 6.25 0.43
N GLN A 57 2.22 7.26 1.14
CA GLN A 57 1.17 7.09 2.14
C GLN A 57 -0.05 6.36 1.55
N ILE A 58 -0.45 6.65 0.31
CA ILE A 58 -1.59 5.99 -0.35
C ILE A 58 -1.29 4.50 -0.61
N LEU A 59 -0.03 4.12 -0.83
CA LEU A 59 0.40 2.72 -0.93
C LEU A 59 0.19 1.99 0.39
N PHE A 60 0.66 2.60 1.49
CA PHE A 60 0.58 2.01 2.82
C PHE A 60 -0.85 1.95 3.33
N ASP A 61 -1.66 2.97 3.06
CA ASP A 61 -3.09 2.95 3.34
C ASP A 61 -3.80 1.86 2.53
N TYR A 62 -3.39 1.63 1.27
CA TYR A 62 -3.94 0.54 0.46
C TYR A 62 -3.60 -0.81 1.09
N LEU A 63 -2.34 -1.08 1.41
CA LEU A 63 -1.93 -2.32 2.06
C LEU A 63 -2.65 -2.54 3.39
N THR A 64 -2.77 -1.49 4.20
CA THR A 64 -3.49 -1.54 5.47
C THR A 64 -4.97 -1.84 5.25
N SER A 65 -5.61 -1.24 4.25
CA SER A 65 -7.01 -1.54 3.89
C SER A 65 -7.23 -2.99 3.44
N GLN A 66 -6.20 -3.64 2.88
CA GLN A 66 -6.20 -5.07 2.51
C GLN A 66 -5.85 -5.97 3.70
N GLY A 67 -5.72 -5.41 4.91
CA GLY A 67 -5.38 -6.15 6.10
C GLY A 67 -3.90 -6.55 6.18
N ARG A 68 -3.00 -5.72 5.66
CA ARG A 68 -1.55 -5.89 5.78
C ARG A 68 -0.95 -4.71 6.56
N MET A 69 -0.34 -5.00 7.70
CA MET A 69 0.23 -3.97 8.57
C MET A 69 1.61 -3.52 8.09
N SER A 70 1.85 -2.21 8.12
CA SER A 70 3.14 -1.59 7.77
C SER A 70 4.31 -1.98 8.70
N GLY A 71 4.06 -2.66 9.82
CA GLY A 71 5.09 -3.16 10.74
C GLY A 71 5.37 -4.67 10.67
N GLU A 72 4.53 -5.44 9.98
CA GLU A 72 4.71 -6.91 9.87
C GLU A 72 5.49 -7.29 8.60
N TYR A 73 5.49 -6.41 7.60
CA TYR A 73 6.08 -6.70 6.29
C TYR A 73 6.98 -5.57 5.83
N LYS A 74 8.07 -5.94 5.15
CA LYS A 74 8.88 -5.02 4.36
C LYS A 74 8.39 -5.03 2.92
N LEU A 75 8.23 -3.84 2.34
CA LEU A 75 7.83 -3.66 0.96
C LEU A 75 9.06 -3.36 0.11
N LEU A 76 9.44 -4.32 -0.73
CA LEU A 76 10.64 -4.22 -1.57
C LEU A 76 10.26 -4.00 -3.03
N SER A 77 10.91 -3.05 -3.69
CA SER A 77 10.80 -2.88 -5.14
C SER A 77 11.54 -3.98 -5.90
N THR A 78 11.08 -4.28 -7.11
CA THR A 78 11.72 -5.28 -7.99
C THR A 78 13.05 -4.76 -8.55
N TYR A 79 13.06 -3.52 -9.07
CA TYR A 79 14.27 -2.90 -9.63
C TYR A 79 14.14 -1.36 -9.67
N PRO A 80 15.19 -0.61 -9.31
CA PRO A 80 16.31 -1.05 -8.50
C PRO A 80 15.80 -1.53 -7.14
N LYS A 81 16.42 -2.57 -6.55
CA LYS A 81 15.94 -3.14 -5.29
C LYS A 81 16.10 -2.10 -4.17
N ARG A 82 14.98 -1.66 -3.62
CA ARG A 82 14.87 -0.64 -2.56
C ARG A 82 13.83 -1.09 -1.55
N ASP A 83 14.06 -0.73 -0.29
CA ASP A 83 13.08 -0.93 0.77
C ASP A 83 12.18 0.30 0.90
N LEU A 84 10.96 0.20 0.36
CA LEU A 84 10.00 1.30 0.35
C LEU A 84 9.51 1.64 1.77
N THR A 85 9.65 0.73 2.75
CA THR A 85 9.26 1.02 4.14
C THR A 85 10.20 1.98 4.85
N THR A 86 11.39 2.20 4.30
CA THR A 86 12.38 3.14 4.81
C THR A 86 12.28 4.55 4.21
N LEU A 87 11.46 4.70 3.16
CA LEU A 87 11.29 5.98 2.47
C LEU A 87 10.28 6.89 3.19
N ASN A 88 10.31 8.18 2.86
CA ASN A 88 9.37 9.11 3.45
C ASN A 88 7.98 8.88 2.83
N ARG A 89 6.96 8.73 3.68
CA ARG A 89 5.58 8.49 3.21
C ARG A 89 5.02 9.65 2.38
N SER A 90 5.61 10.83 2.50
CA SER A 90 5.28 12.01 1.69
C SER A 90 5.96 12.03 0.31
N ASP A 91 6.87 11.10 0.03
CA ASP A 91 7.49 10.99 -1.31
C ASP A 91 6.46 10.52 -2.33
N THR A 92 6.54 11.07 -3.55
CA THR A 92 5.66 10.72 -4.67
C THR A 92 6.24 9.60 -5.52
N TYR A 93 5.38 8.89 -6.25
CA TYR A 93 5.81 7.82 -7.17
C TYR A 93 6.76 8.26 -8.28
N GLU A 94 6.79 9.55 -8.60
CA GLU A 94 7.77 10.12 -9.53
C GLU A 94 9.23 9.92 -9.08
N ARG A 95 9.48 9.86 -7.76
CA ARG A 95 10.83 9.90 -7.18
C ARG A 95 11.42 8.53 -6.86
N ILE A 96 10.68 7.45 -7.11
CA ILE A 96 10.92 6.12 -6.53
C ILE A 96 11.20 5.07 -7.59
#